data_AF-A0A178MAX3-F1
#
_entry.id   AF-A0A178MAX3-F1
#
_cell.length_a   1.000
_cell.length_b   1.000
_cell.length_c   1.000
_cell.angle_alpha   90.00
_cell.angle_beta   90.00
_cell.angle_gamma   90.00
#
_symmetry.space_group_name_H-M   'P 1'
#
loop_
_entity.id
_entity.type
_entity.pdbx_description
1 polymer ?
#
loop_
_entity_poly.entity_id
_entity_poly.type
_entity_poly.pdbx_seq_one_letter_code
_entity_poly.pdbx_strand_id
1 'polypeptide(L)' 'MITFDAAGAAASIATFYKTEMPVRGWGQGDSVEVEGGVYELTFTKDGREVSISITSAGAKTLVVITFL' A
#
# COMPACT_ATOMS: atom_id res chain seq x y z
N MET A 1 -0.72 -7.48 11.58
CA MET A 1 -1.12 -7.49 10.16
C MET A 1 -2.57 -7.06 10.06
N ILE A 2 -2.90 -6.19 9.12
CA ILE A 2 -4.28 -5.78 8.81
C ILE A 2 -4.56 -6.19 7.37
N THR A 3 -5.71 -6.80 7.12
CA THR A 3 -6.12 -7.27 5.79
C THR A 3 -7.56 -6.89 5.54
N PHE A 4 -7.85 -6.31 4.37
CA PHE A 4 -9.21 -5.96 3.99
C PHE A 4 -9.36 -5.86 2.47
N ASP A 5 -10.60 -6.03 2.02
CA ASP A 5 -11.01 -5.72 0.65
C ASP A 5 -11.28 -4.23 0.52
N ALA A 6 -10.71 -3.61 -0.49
CA ALA A 6 -11.00 -2.24 -0.90
C ALA A 6 -11.80 -2.21 -2.19
N ALA A 7 -12.75 -1.27 -2.26
CA ALA A 7 -13.39 -0.90 -3.51
C ALA A 7 -12.46 0.05 -4.29
N GLY A 8 -12.27 -0.21 -5.58
CA GLY A 8 -11.42 0.61 -6.46
C GLY A 8 -10.29 -0.19 -7.11
N ALA A 9 -9.66 0.45 -8.11
CA ALA A 9 -8.51 -0.11 -8.80
C ALA A 9 -7.27 -0.07 -7.91
N ALA A 10 -6.43 -1.12 -7.98
CA ALA A 10 -5.20 -1.21 -7.21
C ALA A 10 -4.28 0.01 -7.40
N ALA A 11 -4.19 0.53 -8.63
CA ALA A 11 -3.45 1.76 -8.95
C ALA A 11 -3.95 2.97 -8.15
N SER A 12 -5.26 3.18 -8.08
CA SER A 12 -5.85 4.31 -7.34
C SER A 12 -5.61 4.19 -5.83
N ILE A 13 -5.67 2.98 -5.29
CA ILE A 13 -5.40 2.71 -3.87
C ILE A 13 -3.91 2.92 -3.57
N ALA A 14 -3.02 2.50 -4.47
CA ALA A 14 -1.59 2.75 -4.34
C ALA A 14 -1.28 4.26 -4.36
N THR A 15 -1.89 5.02 -5.28
CA THR A 15 -1.81 6.48 -5.30
C THR A 15 -2.30 7.08 -3.99
N PHE A 16 -3.45 6.63 -3.46
CA PHE A 16 -3.97 7.10 -2.18
C PHE A 16 -2.94 6.96 -1.05
N TYR A 17 -2.33 5.77 -0.88
CA TYR A 17 -1.34 5.57 0.17
C TYR A 17 -0.06 6.40 -0.05
N LYS A 18 0.45 6.49 -1.28
CA LYS A 18 1.60 7.33 -1.61
C LYS A 18 1.35 8.81 -1.30
N THR A 19 0.11 9.29 -1.40
CA THR A 19 -0.25 10.68 -1.08
C THR A 19 -0.51 10.90 0.42
N GLU A 20 -1.30 10.03 1.07
CA GLU A 20 -1.76 10.24 2.43
C GLU A 20 -0.72 9.90 3.50
N MET A 21 0.14 8.92 3.26
CA MET A 21 1.15 8.49 4.23
C MET A 21 2.15 9.63 4.54
N PRO A 22 2.75 10.32 3.54
CA PRO A 22 3.60 11.49 3.78
C PRO A 22 2.90 12.63 4.51
N VAL A 23 1.64 12.93 4.17
CA VAL A 23 0.84 13.95 4.88
C VAL A 23 0.68 13.64 6.37
N ARG A 24 0.74 12.36 6.74
CA ARG A 24 0.66 11.85 8.13
C ARG A 24 2.04 11.66 8.78
N GLY A 25 3.10 12.13 8.13
CA GLY A 25 4.47 12.10 8.63
C GLY A 25 5.18 10.75 8.47
N TRP A 26 4.72 9.90 7.54
CA TRP A 26 5.48 8.72 7.14
C TRP A 26 6.40 9.04 5.97
N GLY A 27 7.67 8.67 6.06
CA GLY A 27 8.59 8.69 4.94
C GLY A 27 8.22 7.59 3.95
N GLN A 28 8.13 7.93 2.67
CA GLN A 28 7.97 6.92 1.61
C GLN A 28 9.33 6.24 1.36
N GLY A 29 9.36 4.92 1.51
CA GLY A 29 10.49 4.07 1.16
C GLY A 29 10.33 3.50 -0.25
N ASP A 30 10.76 2.26 -0.43
CA ASP A 30 10.67 1.57 -1.70
C ASP A 30 9.23 1.36 -2.15
N SER A 31 9.04 1.39 -3.47
CA SER A 31 7.77 1.01 -4.08
C SER A 31 8.03 0.14 -5.31
N VAL A 32 7.41 -1.03 -5.35
CA VAL A 32 7.42 -1.93 -6.50
C VAL A 32 6.02 -1.92 -7.11
N GLU A 33 5.98 -1.83 -8.43
CA GLU A 33 4.77 -2.04 -9.23
C GLU A 33 5.07 -3.18 -10.19
N VAL A 34 4.26 -4.24 -10.13
CA VAL A 34 4.37 -5.40 -11.01
C VAL A 34 3.23 -5.37 -12.01
N GLU A 35 3.56 -5.72 -13.25
CA GLU A 35 2.57 -5.91 -14.31
C GLU A 35 1.48 -6.88 -13.84
N GLY A 36 0.21 -6.49 -13.98
CA GLY A 36 -0.93 -7.25 -13.44
C GLY A 36 -1.59 -6.64 -12.19
N GLY A 37 -1.18 -5.44 -11.76
CA GLY A 37 -1.91 -4.66 -10.75
C GLY A 37 -1.60 -5.09 -9.32
N VAL A 38 -0.33 -5.45 -9.07
CA VAL A 38 0.25 -5.67 -7.74
C VAL A 38 1.18 -4.52 -7.40
N TYR A 39 0.98 -3.92 -6.23
CA TYR A 39 1.82 -2.86 -5.70
C TYR A 39 2.33 -3.25 -4.33
N GLU A 40 3.61 -3.02 -4.07
CA GLU A 40 4.22 -3.12 -2.75
C GLU A 40 4.80 -1.76 -2.38
N LEU A 41 4.36 -1.21 -1.27
CA LEU A 41 4.76 0.12 -0.80
C LEU A 41 5.34 0.00 0.61
N THR A 42 6.53 0.54 0.83
CA THR A 42 7.14 0.61 2.16
C THR A 42 7.09 2.04 2.68
N PHE A 43 6.80 2.20 3.97
CA PHE A 43 6.76 3.48 4.65
C PHE A 43 7.43 3.39 6.01
N THR A 44 8.14 4.44 6.42
CA THR A 44 8.83 4.51 7.71
C THR A 44 8.39 5.71 8.54
N LYS A 45 8.34 5.55 9.86
CA LYS A 45 8.07 6.63 10.81
C LYS A 45 8.63 6.30 12.18
N ASP A 46 9.44 7.20 12.73
CA ASP A 46 9.98 7.09 14.11
C ASP A 46 10.66 5.72 14.37
N GLY A 47 11.44 5.24 13.39
CA GLY A 47 12.13 3.95 13.46
C GLY A 47 11.25 2.70 13.26
N ARG A 48 9.96 2.88 12.91
CA ARG A 48 9.03 1.81 12.54
C ARG A 48 8.89 1.73 11.04
N GLU A 49 8.65 0.53 10.53
CA GLU A 49 8.40 0.29 9.12
C GLU A 49 7.06 -0.42 8.90
N VAL A 50 6.38 -0.05 7.82
CA VAL A 50 5.15 -0.68 7.36
C VAL A 50 5.29 -1.00 5.88
N SER A 51 4.91 -2.21 5.50
CA SER A 51 4.74 -2.62 4.11
C SER A 51 3.25 -2.78 3.79
N ILE A 52 2.82 -2.24 2.65
CA ILE A 52 1.46 -2.30 2.14
C ILE A 52 1.50 -3.01 0.79
N SER A 53 0.91 -4.21 0.73
CA SER A 53 0.67 -4.96 -0.50
C SER A 53 -0.75 -4.70 -0.98
N ILE A 54 -0.91 -4.34 -2.26
CA ILE A 54 -2.17 -3.96 -2.89
C ILE A 54 -2.30 -4.78 -4.16
N THR A 55 -3.23 -5.72 -4.19
CA THR A 55 -3.36 -6.70 -5.27
C THR A 55 -4.76 -6.71 -5.84
N SER A 56 -4.86 -6.59 -7.16
CA SER A 56 -6.13 -6.74 -7.87
C SER A 56 -6.66 -8.18 -7.71
N ALA A 57 -7.88 -8.33 -7.21
CA ALA A 57 -8.54 -9.60 -6.93
C ALA A 57 -9.95 -9.62 -7.55
N GLY A 58 -10.01 -9.80 -8.88
CA GLY A 58 -11.26 -9.77 -9.63
C GLY A 58 -11.91 -8.38 -9.61
N ALA A 59 -13.12 -8.26 -9.04
CA ALA A 59 -13.85 -7.00 -8.94
C ALA A 59 -13.45 -6.13 -7.73
N LYS A 60 -12.53 -6.63 -6.88
CA LYS A 60 -12.07 -5.96 -5.67
C LYS A 60 -10.54 -5.85 -5.68
N THR A 61 -10.01 -5.09 -4.73
CA THR A 61 -8.57 -5.03 -4.47
C THR A 61 -8.32 -5.51 -3.04
N LEU A 62 -7.41 -6.47 -2.87
CA LEU A 62 -6.94 -6.93 -1.57
C LEU A 62 -5.83 -5.99 -1.08
N VAL A 63 -5.97 -5.47 0.14
CA VAL A 63 -4.92 -4.68 0.80
C VAL A 63 -4.43 -5.44 2.03
N VAL A 64 -3.12 -5.64 2.12
CA VAL A 64 -2.44 -6.25 3.26
C VAL A 64 -1.42 -5.27 3.81
N ILE A 65 -1.54 -4.94 5.09
CA ILE A 65 -0.63 -4.04 5.81
C ILE A 65 0.14 -4.86 6.86
N THR A 66 1.46 -4.86 6.73
CA THR A 66 2.39 -5.56 7.61
C THR A 66 3.24 -4.54 8.36
N PHE A 67 3.35 -4.71 9.68
CA PHE A 67 4.22 -3.91 10.54
C PHE A 67 5.51 -4.70 10.75
N LEU A 68 6.66 -4.08 10.48
CA LEU A 68 7.99 -4.69 10.60
C LEU A 68 8.72 -4.18 11.84
#